data_AF-A7H0X4-F1
#
_entry.id   AF-A7H0X4-F1
#
_cell.length_a   1.000
_cell.length_b   1.000
_cell.length_c   1.000
_cell.angle_alpha   90.00
_cell.angle_beta   90.00
_cell.angle_gamma   90.00
#
_symmetry.space_group_name_H-M   'P 1'
#
loop_
_entity.id
_entity.type
_entity.pdbx_description
1 polymer ?
#
loop_
_entity_poly.entity_id
_entity_poly.type
_entity_poly.pdbx_seq_one_letter_code
_entity_poly.pdbx_strand_id
1 'polypeptide(L)' 'MTEDTMVTSKEALKILGFKGVNTLKNLSDKGLIKREKRNSKVIYYDLNSLRAYKSGASLAR' A
#
# COMPACT_ATOMS: atom_id res chain seq x y z
N MET A 1 13.65 -9.30 11.84
CA MET A 1 13.34 -9.94 10.55
C MET A 1 11.97 -9.43 10.14
N THR A 2 11.88 -8.28 9.49
CA THR A 2 10.61 -7.80 8.94
C THR A 2 10.44 -8.50 7.61
N GLU A 3 9.57 -9.51 7.57
CA GLU A 3 9.04 -10.02 6.32
C GLU A 3 8.42 -8.83 5.57
N ASP A 4 9.12 -8.32 4.55
CA ASP A 4 8.58 -7.36 3.58
C ASP A 4 7.48 -8.08 2.79
N THR A 5 6.32 -8.25 3.42
CA THR A 5 5.15 -8.87 2.80
C THR A 5 4.59 -7.88 1.79
N MET A 6 5.13 -7.92 0.59
CA MET A 6 4.64 -7.14 -0.53
C MET A 6 3.36 -7.76 -1.09
N VAL A 7 2.31 -6.95 -1.20
CA VAL A 7 1.01 -7.37 -1.71
C VAL A 7 0.66 -6.69 -3.03
N THR A 8 -0.14 -7.33 -3.87
CA THR A 8 -0.58 -6.74 -5.15
C THR A 8 -1.66 -5.67 -4.92
N SER A 9 -1.95 -4.86 -5.94
CA SER A 9 -3.02 -3.86 -5.90
C SER A 9 -4.37 -4.44 -5.43
N LYS A 10 -4.73 -5.66 -5.85
CA LYS A 10 -6.00 -6.29 -5.46
C LYS A 10 -6.06 -6.57 -3.96
N GLU A 11 -4.98 -7.11 -3.41
CA GLU A 11 -4.90 -7.43 -1.98
C GLU A 11 -4.82 -6.15 -1.14
N ALA A 12 -4.05 -5.16 -1.59
CA ALA A 12 -4.00 -3.84 -0.97
C ALA A 12 -5.39 -3.17 -0.89
N LEU A 13 -6.19 -3.26 -1.96
CA LEU A 13 -7.57 -2.77 -1.98
C LEU A 13 -8.45 -3.50 -0.96
N LYS A 14 -8.37 -4.83 -0.86
CA LYS A 14 -9.11 -5.60 0.16
C LYS A 14 -8.72 -5.19 1.57
N ILE A 15 -7.43 -5.04 1.84
CA ILE A 15 -6.92 -4.68 3.18
C ILE A 15 -7.49 -3.33 3.60
N LEU A 16 -7.41 -2.35 2.70
CA LEU A 16 -7.90 -0.99 2.96
C LEU A 16 -9.42 -0.85 2.86
N GLY A 17 -10.13 -1.84 2.30
CA GLY A 17 -11.57 -1.79 2.07
C GLY A 17 -11.99 -0.85 0.94
N PHE A 18 -11.07 -0.46 0.05
CA PHE A 18 -11.37 0.39 -1.11
C PHE A 18 -11.69 -0.44 -2.35
N LYS A 19 -12.57 0.08 -3.22
CA LYS A 19 -12.88 -0.56 -4.53
C LYS A 19 -12.11 0.03 -5.71
N GLY A 20 -11.45 1.20 -5.54
CA GLY A 20 -10.82 1.94 -6.64
C GLY A 20 -9.30 1.85 -6.66
N VAL A 21 -8.73 1.40 -7.78
CA VAL A 21 -7.27 1.31 -7.99
C VAL A 21 -6.60 2.71 -7.94
N ASN A 22 -7.33 3.75 -8.35
CA ASN A 22 -6.86 5.14 -8.26
C ASN A 22 -6.59 5.56 -6.82
N THR A 23 -7.30 5.00 -5.84
CA THR A 23 -7.08 5.31 -4.43
C THR A 23 -5.69 4.89 -3.98
N LEU A 24 -5.22 3.69 -4.36
CA LEU A 24 -3.86 3.24 -4.01
C LEU A 24 -2.78 4.11 -4.65
N LYS A 25 -2.96 4.51 -5.92
CA LYS A 25 -2.04 5.43 -6.58
C LYS A 25 -1.99 6.76 -5.85
N ASN A 26 -3.15 7.32 -5.49
CA ASN A 26 -3.23 8.62 -4.81
C ASN A 26 -2.63 8.57 -3.40
N LEU A 27 -2.87 7.48 -2.65
CA LEU A 27 -2.26 7.27 -1.33
C LEU A 27 -0.74 7.13 -1.42
N SER A 28 -0.25 6.43 -2.44
CA SER A 28 1.19 6.29 -2.64
C SER A 28 1.84 7.59 -3.10
N ASP A 29 1.17 8.36 -3.96
CA ASP A 29 1.62 9.69 -4.41
C ASP A 29 1.72 10.68 -3.23
N LYS A 30 0.78 10.58 -2.29
CA LYS A 30 0.79 11.31 -1.02
C LYS A 30 1.82 10.79 0.00
N GLY A 31 2.58 9.74 -0.31
CA GLY A 31 3.55 9.13 0.61
C GLY A 31 2.94 8.37 1.79
N LEU A 32 1.62 8.14 1.79
CA LEU A 32 0.90 7.47 2.89
C LEU A 32 1.11 5.95 2.89
N ILE A 33 1.40 5.38 1.73
CA ILE A 33 1.70 3.96 1.56
C ILE A 33 2.92 3.76 0.66
N LYS A 34 3.79 2.80 0.99
CA LYS A 34 4.90 2.42 0.12
C LYS A 34 4.41 1.51 -1.01
N ARG A 35 4.87 1.83 -2.23
CA ARG A 35 4.75 0.95 -3.39
C ARG A 35 6.14 0.63 -3.93
N GLU A 36 6.35 -0.60 -4.34
CA GLU A 36 7.55 -1.05 -5.03
C GLU A 36 7.19 -1.58 -6.41
N LYS A 37 7.93 -1.11 -7.41
CA LYS A 37 7.82 -1.62 -8.78
C LYS A 37 8.93 -2.64 -9.00
N ARG A 38 8.63 -3.92 -8.78
CA ARG A 38 9.61 -5.00 -9.03
C ARG A 38 9.80 -5.33 -10.51
N ASN A 39 8.80 -5.06 -11.35
CA ASN A 39 8.90 -5.33 -12.78
C ASN A 39 8.15 -4.25 -13.59
N SER A 40 8.42 -4.15 -14.90
CA SER A 40 7.83 -3.10 -15.75
C SER A 40 6.30 -3.02 -15.72
N LYS A 41 5.61 -4.13 -15.39
CA LYS A 41 4.14 -4.23 -15.38
C LYS A 41 3.49 -4.39 -13.99
N VAL A 42 4.22 -4.79 -12.95
CA VAL A 42 3.60 -5.17 -11.67
C VAL A 42 4.04 -4.23 -10.56
N ILE A 43 3.05 -3.59 -9.93
CA ILE A 43 3.22 -2.72 -8.77
C ILE A 43 2.79 -3.52 -7.55
N TYR A 44 3.70 -3.59 -6.58
CA TYR A 44 3.45 -4.15 -5.27
C TYR A 44 3.35 -3.03 -4.24
N TYR A 45 2.67 -3.31 -3.14
CA TYR A 45 2.45 -2.40 -2.03
C TYR A 45 2.93 -3.07 -0.76
N ASP A 46 3.56 -2.30 0.10
CA ASP A 46 4.02 -2.80 1.39
C ASP A 46 2.84 -3.01 2.34
N LEU A 47 2.69 -4.25 2.84
CA LEU A 47 1.60 -4.60 3.75
C LEU A 47 1.62 -3.79 5.05
N ASN A 48 2.81 -3.52 5.59
CA ASN A 48 2.95 -2.77 6.84
C ASN A 48 2.47 -1.34 6.68
N SER A 49 2.86 -0.68 5.59
CA SER A 49 2.39 0.67 5.25
C SER A 49 0.87 0.72 5.07
N LEU A 50 0.28 -0.28 4.41
CA LEU A 50 -1.17 -0.38 4.26
C LEU A 50 -1.90 -0.57 5.60
N ARG A 51 -1.35 -1.42 6.48
CA ARG A 51 -1.89 -1.66 7.82
C ARG A 51 -1.76 -0.43 8.72
N ALA A 52 -0.62 0.25 8.68
CA ALA A 52 -0.38 1.50 9.41
C ALA A 52 -1.41 2.56 9.00
N TYR A 53 -1.60 2.75 7.69
CA TYR A 53 -2.62 3.65 7.15
C TYR A 53 -4.04 3.26 7.61
N LYS A 54 -4.41 1.98 7.51
CA LYS A 54 -5.72 1.49 7.97
C LYS A 54 -5.94 1.69 9.47
N SER A 55 -4.90 1.53 10.27
CA SER A 55 -4.96 1.65 11.73
C SER A 55 -5.03 3.12 12.20
N GLY A 56 -5.03 4.10 11.30
CA GLY A 56 -4.98 5.52 11.66
C GLY A 56 -3.60 5.96 12.18
N ALA A 57 -2.61 5.07 12.16
CA ALA A 57 -1.22 5.41 12.37
C ALA A 57 -0.70 6.06 11.09
N SER A 58 -1.09 7.33 10.90
CA SER A 58 -0.42 8.18 9.94
C SER A 58 1.08 8.15 10.23
N LEU A 59 1.91 8.04 9.18
CA LEU A 59 3.36 8.31 9.21
C LEU A 59 3.66 9.79 9.56
N ALA A 60 2.78 10.44 10.31
CA ALA A 60 2.94 11.77 10.84
C ALA A 60 3.24 11.63 12.33
N ARG A 61 4.53 11.57 12.67
CA ARG A 61 5.01 12.02 13.96
C ARG A 61 6.23 12.90 13.75
#